data_AF-K5WF55-F1
#
_entry.id   AF-K5WF55-F1
#
_cell.length_a   1.000
_cell.length_b   1.000
_cell.length_c   1.000
_cell.angle_alpha   90.00
_cell.angle_beta   90.00
_cell.angle_gamma   90.00
#
_symmetry.space_group_name_H-M   'P 1'
#
loop_
_entity.id
_entity.type
_entity.pdbx_description
1 polymer ?
#
loop_
_entity_poly.entity_id
_entity_poly.type
_entity_poly.pdbx_seq_one_letter_code
_entity_poly.pdbx_strand_id
1 'polypeptide(L)'
;MSQILPTTAYLLLMVVETLIYGAPVTPWSFVNAESQVCLGMYIVLFILSMYFLVGGGRNRKLRGARANMSTILTIIVNVLLLVIITAHWVIAIVEGFGGFTGQTSSEPEGRLLYFSAVSGNWQAITLLALYLAGTAVADYVMVYRLFAVWQRKWPVVTLPICLYLSVLVNGAMFIYNFHKLTSDEDIFKSSFAPWLASTLTCSAATNVYCSTLLSYKVWSAQRALRRARTTQLRSAVASKILAIIIESASLFTASSIIITTTYFCHSYAAFTCVCIAPPLIGLAYCLVIVRFGIHGAFKTDNPVLSTIELPSLQPSYSI
;
A
#
# COMPACT_ATOMS: atom_id res chain seq x y z
N MET A 1 6.34 -6.61 22.52
CA MET A 1 5.77 -7.47 21.45
C MET A 1 4.24 -7.53 21.53
N SER A 2 3.61 -7.09 22.62
CA SER A 2 2.15 -7.16 22.85
C SER A 2 1.33 -5.92 22.45
N GLN A 3 1.94 -4.79 22.10
CA GLN A 3 1.20 -3.54 21.86
C GLN A 3 0.91 -3.21 20.37
N ILE A 4 1.46 -3.95 19.39
CA ILE A 4 1.29 -3.62 17.96
C ILE A 4 0.42 -4.65 17.20
N LEU A 5 0.38 -5.92 17.63
CA LEU A 5 -0.68 -6.86 17.23
C LEU A 5 -2.11 -6.32 17.43
N PRO A 6 -2.42 -5.52 18.48
CA PRO A 6 -3.71 -4.87 18.61
C PRO A 6 -4.01 -3.95 17.44
N THR A 7 -3.04 -3.18 16.93
CA THR A 7 -3.30 -2.21 15.84
C THR A 7 -3.60 -2.86 14.51
N THR A 8 -2.95 -3.99 14.18
CA THR A 8 -3.16 -4.68 12.90
C THR A 8 -4.46 -5.48 12.90
N ALA A 9 -4.76 -6.14 14.02
CA ALA A 9 -6.06 -6.77 14.24
C ALA A 9 -7.19 -5.73 14.29
N TYR A 10 -6.98 -4.57 14.91
CA TYR A 10 -7.95 -3.46 14.98
C TYR A 10 -8.22 -2.82 13.61
N LEU A 11 -7.19 -2.64 12.77
CA LEU A 11 -7.38 -2.13 11.40
C LEU A 11 -8.17 -3.13 10.53
N LEU A 12 -7.90 -4.43 10.65
CA LEU A 12 -8.68 -5.46 9.97
C LEU A 12 -10.10 -5.56 10.55
N LEU A 13 -10.26 -5.48 11.87
CA LEU A 13 -11.57 -5.41 12.54
C LEU A 13 -12.35 -4.18 12.10
N MET A 14 -11.71 -3.03 11.92
CA MET A 14 -12.35 -1.82 11.40
C MET A 14 -12.82 -1.98 9.97
N VAL A 15 -11.99 -2.56 9.09
CA VAL A 15 -12.38 -2.84 7.70
C VAL A 15 -13.53 -3.86 7.67
N VAL A 16 -13.50 -4.86 8.56
CA VAL A 16 -14.57 -5.86 8.70
C VAL A 16 -15.84 -5.27 9.32
N GLU A 17 -15.74 -4.39 10.32
CA GLU A 17 -16.87 -3.67 10.92
C GLU A 17 -17.49 -2.72 9.91
N THR A 18 -16.71 -1.99 9.10
CA THR A 18 -17.26 -1.18 8.00
C THR A 18 -17.96 -2.02 6.94
N LEU A 19 -17.51 -3.26 6.68
CA LEU A 19 -18.21 -4.20 5.80
C LEU A 19 -19.51 -4.74 6.42
N ILE A 20 -19.55 -4.96 7.74
CA ILE A 20 -20.71 -5.51 8.46
C ILE A 20 -21.79 -4.42 8.70
N TYR A 21 -21.38 -3.19 9.02
CA TYR A 21 -22.28 -2.07 9.30
C TYR A 21 -22.79 -1.34 8.04
N GLY A 22 -22.60 -1.90 6.84
CA GLY A 22 -23.11 -1.39 5.57
C GLY A 22 -24.64 -1.40 5.39
N ALA A 23 -25.42 -1.27 6.48
CA ALA A 23 -26.88 -1.10 6.48
C ALA A 23 -27.25 0.39 6.76
N PRO A 24 -28.43 0.86 6.32
CA PRO A 24 -28.56 2.03 5.42
C PRO A 24 -28.52 3.43 6.07
N VAL A 25 -28.12 3.60 7.33
CA VAL A 25 -28.45 4.85 8.06
C VAL A 25 -27.32 5.67 8.68
N THR A 26 -26.05 5.28 8.60
CA THR A 26 -24.95 6.15 9.10
C THR A 26 -23.67 6.10 8.25
N PRO A 27 -23.60 6.76 7.07
CA PRO A 27 -22.59 6.35 6.07
C PRO A 27 -21.31 7.20 5.99
N TRP A 28 -21.32 8.49 6.38
CA TRP A 28 -20.21 9.40 6.04
C TRP A 28 -19.38 9.86 7.25
N SER A 29 -20.03 10.25 8.36
CA SER A 29 -19.32 10.69 9.58
C SER A 29 -18.40 9.61 10.17
N PHE A 30 -18.84 8.36 10.15
CA PHE A 30 -18.05 7.21 10.61
C PHE A 30 -16.82 6.98 9.71
N VAL A 31 -17.01 6.90 8.40
CA VAL A 31 -15.92 6.71 7.43
C VAL A 31 -14.88 7.83 7.50
N ASN A 32 -15.31 9.07 7.78
CA ASN A 32 -14.37 10.17 8.00
C ASN A 32 -13.67 10.15 9.33
N ALA A 33 -14.32 9.68 10.39
CA ALA A 33 -13.66 9.48 11.67
C ALA A 33 -12.53 8.47 11.50
N GLU A 34 -12.79 7.37 10.77
CA GLU A 34 -11.76 6.35 10.51
C GLU A 34 -10.63 6.85 9.61
N SER A 35 -10.95 7.57 8.55
CA SER A 35 -9.93 8.15 7.66
C SER A 35 -9.07 9.20 8.39
N GLN A 36 -9.64 9.97 9.33
CA GLN A 36 -8.93 10.93 10.18
C GLN A 36 -7.95 10.26 11.13
N VAL A 37 -8.38 9.18 11.81
CA VAL A 37 -7.50 8.44 12.72
C VAL A 37 -6.33 7.83 11.93
N CYS A 38 -6.62 7.24 10.76
CA CYS A 38 -5.59 6.69 9.87
C CYS A 38 -4.61 7.75 9.39
N LEU A 39 -5.08 8.95 9.02
CA LEU A 39 -4.21 10.05 8.60
C LEU A 39 -3.37 10.58 9.77
N GLY A 40 -3.95 10.73 10.96
CA GLY A 40 -3.22 11.15 12.15
C GLY A 40 -2.08 10.19 12.50
N MET A 41 -2.37 8.88 12.49
CA MET A 41 -1.33 7.85 12.65
C MET A 41 -0.27 7.93 11.54
N TYR A 42 -0.69 8.17 10.29
CA TYR A 42 0.23 8.29 9.15
C TYR A 42 1.19 9.47 9.30
N ILE A 43 0.71 10.64 9.70
CA ILE A 43 1.55 11.83 9.91
C ILE A 43 2.61 11.56 11.01
N VAL A 44 2.21 10.94 12.12
CA VAL A 44 3.15 10.58 13.19
C VAL A 44 4.24 9.62 12.68
N LEU A 45 3.84 8.58 11.93
CA LEU A 45 4.80 7.65 11.35
C LEU A 45 5.66 8.28 10.25
N PHE A 46 5.13 9.24 9.49
CA PHE A 46 5.87 10.00 8.51
C PHE A 46 6.98 10.80 9.18
N ILE A 47 6.68 11.55 10.24
CA ILE A 47 7.67 12.31 11.02
C ILE A 47 8.74 11.37 11.57
N LEU A 48 8.34 10.24 12.14
CA LEU A 48 9.26 9.24 12.68
C LEU A 48 10.15 8.64 11.58
N SER A 49 9.59 8.35 10.41
CA SER A 49 10.32 7.83 9.26
C SER A 49 11.36 8.81 8.74
N MET A 50 11.03 10.10 8.71
CA MET A 50 11.95 11.18 8.34
C MET A 50 13.05 11.37 9.39
N TYR A 51 12.71 11.32 10.66
CA TYR A 51 13.69 11.36 11.75
C TYR A 51 14.74 10.24 11.61
N PHE A 52 14.31 9.01 11.35
CA PHE A 52 15.25 7.90 11.16
C PHE A 52 16.08 8.04 9.87
N LEU A 53 15.48 8.50 8.77
CA LEU A 53 16.21 8.69 7.53
C LEU A 53 17.26 9.79 7.63
N VAL A 54 16.91 10.95 8.20
CA VAL A 54 17.79 12.11 8.35
C VAL A 54 18.81 11.87 9.47
N GLY A 55 18.38 11.32 10.60
CA GLY A 55 19.24 10.99 11.75
C GLY A 55 20.27 9.90 11.47
N GLY A 56 19.93 8.92 10.62
CA GLY A 56 20.88 7.95 10.06
C GLY A 56 21.92 8.60 9.12
N GLY A 57 21.71 9.86 8.75
CA GLY A 57 22.61 10.67 7.93
C GLY A 57 23.96 10.99 8.54
N ARG A 58 24.05 10.98 9.87
CA ARG A 58 25.28 11.37 10.57
C ARG A 58 26.41 10.35 10.42
N ASN A 59 26.10 9.09 10.13
CA ASN A 59 27.06 8.02 9.76
C ASN A 59 27.23 7.85 8.23
N ARG A 60 26.62 8.70 7.37
CA ARG A 60 26.69 8.56 5.90
C ARG A 60 28.08 8.81 5.31
N LYS A 61 28.97 9.51 6.00
CA LYS A 61 30.34 9.78 5.50
C LYS A 61 31.14 8.49 5.20
N LEU A 62 30.71 7.34 5.70
CA LEU A 62 31.34 6.02 5.47
C LEU A 62 30.65 5.17 4.39
N ARG A 63 29.49 5.58 3.85
CA ARG A 63 28.71 4.79 2.89
C ARG A 63 28.90 5.30 1.46
N GLY A 64 29.36 4.43 0.56
CA GLY A 64 29.56 4.74 -0.86
C GLY A 64 28.30 5.19 -1.61
N ALA A 65 28.48 5.79 -2.80
CA ALA A 65 27.45 6.47 -3.60
C ALA A 65 26.12 5.69 -3.79
N ARG A 66 26.19 4.36 -3.85
CA ARG A 66 25.03 3.47 -4.08
C ARG A 66 24.03 3.45 -2.91
N ALA A 67 24.51 3.56 -1.67
CA ALA A 67 23.64 3.59 -0.48
C ALA A 67 22.95 4.96 -0.30
N ASN A 68 23.54 6.01 -0.86
CA ASN A 68 22.95 7.34 -0.86
C ASN A 68 21.76 7.40 -1.84
N MET A 69 21.89 6.79 -3.02
CA MET A 69 20.83 6.82 -4.05
C MET A 69 19.54 6.08 -3.62
N SER A 70 19.64 4.89 -3.02
CA SER A 70 18.44 4.17 -2.52
C SER A 70 17.74 4.91 -1.38
N THR A 71 18.50 5.62 -0.54
CA THR A 71 17.96 6.42 0.56
C THR A 71 17.23 7.65 0.02
N ILE A 72 17.82 8.36 -0.94
CA ILE A 72 17.19 9.52 -1.61
C ILE A 72 15.89 9.10 -2.29
N LEU A 73 15.89 7.97 -2.99
CA LEU A 73 14.69 7.44 -3.66
C LEU A 73 13.57 7.15 -2.65
N THR A 74 13.91 6.59 -1.48
CA THR A 74 12.96 6.33 -0.39
C THR A 74 12.37 7.63 0.17
N ILE A 75 13.16 8.71 0.30
CA ILE A 75 12.68 10.05 0.73
C ILE A 75 11.68 10.58 -0.28
N ILE A 76 12.05 10.58 -1.56
CA ILE A 76 11.22 11.13 -2.64
C ILE A 76 9.86 10.43 -2.66
N VAL A 77 9.85 9.09 -2.61
CA VAL A 77 8.62 8.30 -2.56
C VAL A 77 7.80 8.62 -1.30
N ASN A 78 8.44 8.77 -0.14
CA ASN A 78 7.73 9.08 1.11
C ASN A 78 7.04 10.45 1.05
N VAL A 79 7.72 11.45 0.49
CA VAL A 79 7.15 12.79 0.29
C VAL A 79 6.04 12.76 -0.77
N LEU A 80 6.24 12.02 -1.86
CA LEU A 80 5.23 11.87 -2.90
C LEU A 80 3.95 11.22 -2.35
N LEU A 81 4.08 10.15 -1.56
CA LEU A 81 2.94 9.51 -0.90
C LEU A 81 2.25 10.45 0.08
N LEU A 82 3.00 11.25 0.85
CA LEU A 82 2.40 12.27 1.72
C LEU A 82 1.53 13.23 0.93
N VAL A 83 2.04 13.79 -0.17
CA VAL A 83 1.30 14.77 -1.00
C VAL A 83 0.06 14.14 -1.62
N ILE A 84 0.16 12.92 -2.15
CA ILE A 84 -0.99 12.23 -2.76
C ILE A 84 -2.07 11.92 -1.72
N ILE A 85 -1.68 11.37 -0.56
CA ILE A 85 -2.62 10.96 0.49
C ILE A 85 -3.30 12.19 1.10
N THR A 86 -2.56 13.28 1.35
CA THR A 86 -3.15 14.51 1.88
C THR A 86 -4.09 15.16 0.87
N ALA A 87 -3.71 15.22 -0.40
CA ALA A 87 -4.59 15.74 -1.46
C ALA A 87 -5.87 14.91 -1.57
N HIS A 88 -5.76 13.58 -1.56
CA HIS A 88 -6.93 12.69 -1.60
C HIS A 88 -7.85 12.94 -0.40
N TRP A 89 -7.30 13.05 0.80
CA TRP A 89 -8.09 13.29 2.00
C TRP A 89 -8.78 14.67 2.02
N VAL A 90 -8.09 15.73 1.59
CA VAL A 90 -8.67 17.08 1.50
C VAL A 90 -9.86 17.09 0.55
N ILE A 91 -9.72 16.48 -0.63
CA ILE A 91 -10.82 16.43 -1.62
C ILE A 91 -11.96 15.59 -1.08
N ALA A 92 -11.69 14.46 -0.42
CA ALA A 92 -12.73 13.60 0.15
C ALA A 92 -13.54 14.37 1.19
N ILE A 93 -12.87 15.18 2.01
CA ILE A 93 -13.54 16.04 2.99
C ILE A 93 -14.44 17.07 2.32
N VAL A 94 -13.91 17.80 1.33
CA VAL A 94 -14.67 18.84 0.62
C VAL A 94 -15.89 18.22 -0.08
N GLU A 95 -15.72 17.07 -0.73
CA GLU A 95 -16.78 16.36 -1.43
C GLU A 95 -17.91 15.95 -0.49
N GLY A 96 -17.60 15.38 0.68
CA GLY A 96 -18.67 15.02 1.60
C GLY A 96 -19.25 16.15 2.42
N PHE A 97 -18.53 17.27 2.62
CA PHE A 97 -19.18 18.50 3.08
C PHE A 97 -20.17 19.02 2.04
N GLY A 98 -19.83 18.94 0.75
CA GLY A 98 -20.75 19.27 -0.35
C GLY A 98 -21.99 18.38 -0.37
N GLY A 99 -21.82 17.06 -0.20
CA GLY A 99 -22.93 16.12 -0.08
C GLY A 99 -23.79 16.31 1.18
N PHE A 100 -23.23 16.88 2.25
CA PHE A 100 -23.97 17.18 3.48
C PHE A 100 -24.77 18.49 3.41
N THR A 101 -24.24 19.51 2.75
CA THR A 101 -24.88 20.83 2.64
C THR A 101 -25.85 20.95 1.45
N GLY A 102 -25.70 20.12 0.41
CA GLY A 102 -26.52 20.16 -0.79
C GLY A 102 -27.90 19.50 -0.69
N GLN A 103 -28.20 18.71 0.34
CA GLN A 103 -29.49 18.01 0.49
C GLN A 103 -30.34 18.56 1.65
N THR A 104 -31.31 19.39 1.31
CA THR A 104 -32.47 19.72 2.15
C THR A 104 -33.44 18.52 2.15
N SER A 105 -33.43 17.74 3.23
CA SER A 105 -34.58 16.99 3.78
C SER A 105 -35.63 16.42 2.79
N SER A 106 -35.53 15.14 2.37
CA SER A 106 -36.72 14.28 2.11
C SER A 106 -36.47 12.84 1.59
N GLU A 107 -35.26 12.40 1.25
CA GLU A 107 -35.04 11.05 0.68
C GLU A 107 -33.90 10.28 1.41
N PRO A 108 -34.16 9.10 2.03
CA PRO A 108 -33.13 8.27 2.67
C PRO A 108 -32.02 7.83 1.71
N GLU A 109 -32.36 7.64 0.43
CA GLU A 109 -31.47 7.13 -0.63
C GLU A 109 -30.74 8.23 -1.42
N GLY A 110 -31.20 9.49 -1.33
CA GLY A 110 -30.66 10.62 -2.11
C GLY A 110 -29.17 10.93 -1.86
N ARG A 111 -28.65 10.59 -0.68
CA ARG A 111 -27.22 10.74 -0.36
C ARG A 111 -26.33 9.70 -1.04
N LEU A 112 -26.79 8.45 -1.12
CA LEU A 112 -26.07 7.40 -1.84
C LEU A 112 -26.09 7.68 -3.34
N LEU A 113 -27.21 8.20 -3.83
CA LEU A 113 -27.34 8.67 -5.22
C LEU A 113 -26.43 9.85 -5.55
N TYR A 114 -26.15 10.77 -4.62
CA TYR A 114 -25.18 11.86 -4.84
C TYR A 114 -23.74 11.34 -4.99
N PHE A 115 -23.34 10.36 -4.17
CA PHE A 115 -22.01 9.73 -4.28
C PHE A 115 -21.92 8.74 -5.45
N SER A 116 -23.04 8.16 -5.90
CA SER A 116 -23.08 7.31 -7.10
C SER A 116 -23.24 8.12 -8.40
N ALA A 117 -23.79 9.35 -8.31
CA ALA A 117 -23.84 10.33 -9.40
C ALA A 117 -22.45 10.94 -9.61
N VAL A 118 -21.52 10.11 -10.07
CA VAL A 118 -20.15 10.52 -10.36
C VAL A 118 -20.06 11.27 -11.69
N SER A 119 -21.11 11.22 -12.51
CA SER A 119 -21.18 11.96 -13.76
C SER A 119 -21.16 13.47 -13.52
N GLY A 120 -20.09 14.13 -13.95
CA GLY A 120 -19.95 15.59 -13.91
C GLY A 120 -19.31 16.16 -12.64
N ASN A 121 -19.04 15.36 -11.61
CA ASN A 121 -18.32 15.83 -10.43
C ASN A 121 -16.81 15.62 -10.58
N TRP A 122 -16.08 16.73 -10.83
CA TRP A 122 -14.61 16.73 -10.93
C TRP A 122 -13.91 16.20 -9.67
N GLN A 123 -14.57 16.26 -8.50
CA GLN A 123 -14.02 15.80 -7.22
C GLN A 123 -13.86 14.28 -7.20
N ALA A 124 -14.91 13.54 -7.56
CA ALA A 124 -14.90 12.08 -7.60
C ALA A 124 -13.89 11.53 -8.62
N ILE A 125 -13.76 12.17 -9.79
CA ILE A 125 -12.72 11.85 -10.79
C ILE A 125 -11.32 12.03 -10.18
N THR A 126 -11.12 13.16 -9.49
CA THR A 126 -9.81 13.49 -8.90
C THR A 126 -9.46 12.56 -7.73
N LEU A 127 -10.43 12.17 -6.90
CA LEU A 127 -10.23 11.19 -5.84
C LEU A 127 -9.77 9.85 -6.40
N LEU A 128 -10.47 9.35 -7.41
CA LEU A 128 -10.14 8.07 -8.01
C LEU A 128 -8.78 8.11 -8.72
N ALA A 129 -8.45 9.22 -9.37
CA ALA A 129 -7.13 9.44 -9.97
C ALA A 129 -6.01 9.47 -8.91
N LEU A 130 -6.22 10.14 -7.78
CA LEU A 130 -5.26 10.19 -6.68
C LEU A 130 -5.09 8.83 -6.00
N TYR A 131 -6.18 8.07 -5.84
CA TYR A 131 -6.14 6.70 -5.32
C TYR A 131 -5.32 5.79 -6.25
N LEU A 132 -5.58 5.84 -7.56
CA LEU A 132 -4.83 5.06 -8.55
C LEU A 132 -3.36 5.47 -8.60
N ALA A 133 -3.05 6.76 -8.52
CA ALA A 133 -1.68 7.25 -8.45
C ALA A 133 -0.96 6.78 -7.17
N GLY A 134 -1.62 6.85 -6.01
CA GLY A 134 -1.07 6.37 -4.74
C GLY A 134 -0.81 4.86 -4.76
N THR A 135 -1.75 4.09 -5.31
CA THR A 135 -1.61 2.64 -5.48
C THR A 135 -0.49 2.30 -6.46
N ALA A 136 -0.37 3.01 -7.58
CA ALA A 136 0.75 2.83 -8.52
C ALA A 136 2.11 3.10 -7.87
N VAL A 137 2.23 4.16 -7.04
CA VAL A 137 3.46 4.41 -6.27
C VAL A 137 3.74 3.27 -5.29
N ALA A 138 2.72 2.73 -4.63
CA ALA A 138 2.86 1.60 -3.71
C ALA A 138 3.33 0.32 -4.43
N ASP A 139 2.71 -0.01 -5.56
CA ASP A 139 3.04 -1.17 -6.39
C ASP A 139 4.48 -1.04 -6.92
N TYR A 140 4.88 0.14 -7.41
CA TYR A 140 6.26 0.42 -7.84
C TYR A 140 7.28 0.13 -6.75
N VAL A 141 7.00 0.56 -5.51
CA VAL A 141 7.87 0.31 -4.36
C VAL A 141 7.99 -1.19 -4.07
N MET A 142 6.88 -1.93 -4.12
CA MET A 142 6.91 -3.38 -3.88
C MET A 142 7.75 -4.10 -4.94
N VAL A 143 7.57 -3.74 -6.22
CA VAL A 143 8.37 -4.27 -7.33
C VAL A 143 9.86 -3.93 -7.16
N TYR A 144 10.19 -2.69 -6.82
CA TYR A 144 11.57 -2.25 -6.57
C TYR A 144 12.21 -3.02 -5.42
N ARG A 145 11.48 -3.24 -4.32
CA ARG A 145 11.96 -4.01 -3.16
C ARG A 145 12.22 -5.46 -3.55
N LEU A 146 11.32 -6.08 -4.30
CA LEU A 146 11.49 -7.44 -4.79
C LEU A 146 12.75 -7.54 -5.66
N PHE A 147 12.94 -6.60 -6.59
CA PHE A 147 14.13 -6.52 -7.44
C PHE A 147 15.44 -6.40 -6.64
N ALA A 148 15.45 -5.54 -5.62
CA ALA A 148 16.61 -5.35 -4.75
C ALA A 148 16.93 -6.61 -3.92
N VAL A 149 15.91 -7.28 -3.39
CA VAL A 149 16.04 -8.50 -2.57
C VAL A 149 16.54 -9.69 -3.40
N TRP A 150 16.15 -9.78 -4.66
CA TRP A 150 16.55 -10.89 -5.55
C TRP A 150 17.88 -10.70 -6.26
N GLN A 151 18.70 -9.73 -5.84
CA GLN A 151 20.01 -9.46 -6.43
C GLN A 151 19.94 -9.29 -7.97
N ARG A 152 18.88 -8.63 -8.46
CA ARG A 152 18.66 -8.37 -9.90
C ARG A 152 18.45 -9.61 -10.78
N LYS A 153 17.97 -10.74 -10.23
CA LYS A 153 17.52 -11.87 -11.05
C LYS A 153 16.23 -11.53 -11.79
N TRP A 154 16.36 -11.04 -13.02
CA TRP A 154 15.28 -10.64 -13.91
C TRP A 154 14.11 -11.63 -14.09
N PRO A 155 14.30 -12.95 -14.24
CA PRO A 155 13.17 -13.84 -14.54
C PRO A 155 12.05 -13.82 -13.49
N VAL A 156 12.39 -13.58 -12.20
CA VAL A 156 11.39 -13.52 -11.12
C VAL A 156 10.66 -12.16 -11.07
N VAL A 157 11.28 -11.11 -11.61
CA VAL A 157 10.77 -9.73 -11.51
C VAL A 157 10.01 -9.32 -12.77
N THR A 158 10.15 -10.06 -13.87
CA THR A 158 9.43 -9.80 -15.13
C THR A 158 7.91 -9.78 -14.95
N LEU A 159 7.34 -10.80 -14.29
CA LEU A 159 5.91 -10.91 -14.05
C LEU A 159 5.32 -9.69 -13.30
N PRO A 160 5.85 -9.29 -12.13
CA PRO A 160 5.30 -8.14 -11.40
C PRO A 160 5.56 -6.80 -12.11
N ILE A 161 6.60 -6.69 -12.96
CA ILE A 161 6.77 -5.53 -13.84
C ILE A 161 5.66 -5.50 -14.91
N CYS A 162 5.35 -6.63 -15.53
CA CYS A 162 4.27 -6.71 -16.52
C CYS A 162 2.92 -6.32 -15.90
N LEU A 163 2.58 -6.87 -14.74
CA LEU A 163 1.35 -6.53 -14.04
C LEU A 163 1.30 -5.05 -13.65
N TYR A 164 2.41 -4.48 -13.17
CA TYR A 164 2.51 -3.06 -12.86
C TYR A 164 2.29 -2.16 -14.09
N LEU A 165 2.88 -2.52 -15.24
CA LEU A 165 2.63 -1.79 -16.48
C LEU A 165 1.16 -1.89 -16.92
N SER A 166 0.53 -3.04 -16.74
CA SER A 166 -0.91 -3.19 -16.97
C SER A 166 -1.74 -2.28 -16.06
N VAL A 167 -1.38 -2.12 -14.78
CA VAL A 167 -2.05 -1.19 -13.86
C VAL A 167 -1.94 0.26 -14.38
N LEU A 168 -0.77 0.68 -14.84
CA LEU A 168 -0.59 2.04 -15.38
C LEU A 168 -1.44 2.29 -16.63
N VAL A 169 -1.41 1.36 -17.58
CA VAL A 169 -2.15 1.49 -18.85
C VAL A 169 -3.66 1.46 -18.60
N ASN A 170 -4.14 0.47 -17.85
CA ASN A 170 -5.56 0.30 -17.57
C ASN A 170 -6.10 1.44 -16.69
N GLY A 171 -5.32 1.90 -15.71
CA GLY A 171 -5.70 3.01 -14.85
C GLY A 171 -5.78 4.34 -15.61
N ALA A 172 -4.81 4.62 -16.48
CA ALA A 172 -4.85 5.82 -17.33
C ALA A 172 -6.02 5.79 -18.31
N MET A 173 -6.28 4.63 -18.94
CA MET A 173 -7.40 4.45 -19.85
C MET A 173 -8.74 4.58 -19.13
N PHE A 174 -8.83 4.06 -17.90
CA PHE A 174 -10.01 4.25 -17.06
C PHE A 174 -10.28 5.74 -16.80
N ILE A 175 -9.30 6.50 -16.29
CA ILE A 175 -9.47 7.94 -16.00
C ILE A 175 -9.86 8.72 -17.26
N TYR A 176 -9.24 8.41 -18.40
CA TYR A 176 -9.52 9.06 -19.68
C TYR A 176 -10.96 8.85 -20.15
N ASN A 177 -11.46 7.61 -20.08
CA ASN A 177 -12.84 7.30 -20.46
C ASN A 177 -13.83 7.88 -19.46
N PHE A 178 -13.45 7.88 -18.18
CA PHE A 178 -14.28 8.40 -17.09
C PHE A 178 -14.54 9.91 -17.21
N HIS A 179 -13.54 10.69 -17.62
CA HIS A 179 -13.71 12.13 -17.85
C HIS A 179 -14.68 12.45 -19.01
N LYS A 180 -14.88 11.53 -19.95
CA LYS A 180 -15.74 11.75 -21.13
C LYS A 180 -17.21 11.40 -20.90
N LEU A 181 -17.59 11.01 -19.69
CA LEU A 181 -18.90 10.46 -19.43
C LEU A 181 -20.00 11.54 -19.43
N THR A 182 -21.14 11.19 -20.04
CA THR A 182 -22.38 11.98 -20.02
C THR A 182 -23.35 11.39 -18.98
N SER A 183 -24.27 12.20 -18.47
CA SER A 183 -24.92 12.15 -17.15
C SER A 183 -25.70 10.90 -16.67
N ASP A 184 -25.69 9.75 -17.35
CA ASP A 184 -26.64 8.64 -17.06
C ASP A 184 -26.02 7.23 -16.93
N GLU A 185 -24.69 7.07 -16.89
CA GLU A 185 -24.06 5.74 -16.83
C GLU A 185 -23.47 5.36 -15.46
N ASP A 186 -23.94 4.23 -14.91
CA ASP A 186 -23.43 3.61 -13.67
C ASP A 186 -21.98 3.10 -13.82
N ILE A 187 -21.14 3.38 -12.81
CA ILE A 187 -19.71 2.99 -12.74
C ILE A 187 -19.51 1.46 -12.81
N PHE A 188 -20.53 0.72 -12.41
CA PHE A 188 -20.53 -0.74 -12.35
C PHE A 188 -20.98 -1.42 -13.65
N LYS A 189 -21.68 -0.71 -14.54
CA LYS A 189 -22.29 -1.25 -15.77
C LYS A 189 -21.84 -0.56 -17.05
N SER A 190 -21.11 0.55 -16.93
CA SER A 190 -20.62 1.29 -18.08
C SER A 190 -19.51 0.55 -18.84
N SER A 191 -19.32 0.96 -20.09
CA SER A 191 -18.24 0.54 -21.01
C SER A 191 -16.83 0.65 -20.40
N PHE A 192 -16.63 1.43 -19.34
CA PHE A 192 -15.32 1.59 -18.69
C PHE A 192 -15.09 0.70 -17.46
N ALA A 193 -16.10 0.00 -16.94
CA ALA A 193 -15.97 -0.91 -15.80
C ALA A 193 -14.87 -1.99 -15.98
N PRO A 194 -14.67 -2.58 -17.18
CA PRO A 194 -13.60 -3.55 -17.39
C PRO A 194 -12.19 -2.99 -17.16
N TRP A 195 -11.96 -1.70 -17.44
CA TRP A 195 -10.65 -1.07 -17.22
C TRP A 195 -10.35 -0.93 -15.74
N LEU A 196 -11.34 -0.55 -14.93
CA LEU A 196 -11.20 -0.48 -13.48
C LEU A 196 -11.03 -1.87 -12.87
N ALA A 197 -11.86 -2.84 -13.28
CA ALA A 197 -11.77 -4.24 -12.85
C ALA A 197 -10.36 -4.81 -13.11
N SER A 198 -9.83 -4.57 -14.31
CA SER A 198 -8.50 -5.02 -14.71
C SER A 198 -7.40 -4.34 -13.91
N THR A 199 -7.54 -3.04 -13.60
CA THR A 199 -6.59 -2.29 -12.79
C THR A 199 -6.53 -2.82 -11.36
N LEU A 200 -7.69 -2.99 -10.71
CA LEU A 200 -7.79 -3.52 -9.35
C LEU A 200 -7.24 -4.95 -9.27
N THR A 201 -7.61 -5.81 -10.22
CA THR A 201 -7.16 -7.20 -10.26
C THR A 201 -5.64 -7.31 -10.49
N CYS A 202 -5.08 -6.53 -11.42
CA CYS A 202 -3.64 -6.53 -11.67
C CYS A 202 -2.85 -6.00 -10.47
N SER A 203 -3.34 -4.95 -9.80
CA SER A 203 -2.70 -4.41 -8.59
C SER A 203 -2.75 -5.44 -7.45
N ALA A 204 -3.92 -6.03 -7.18
CA ALA A 204 -4.06 -7.08 -6.17
C ALA A 204 -3.15 -8.29 -6.47
N ALA A 205 -3.07 -8.73 -7.73
CA ALA A 205 -2.18 -9.81 -8.17
C ALA A 205 -0.71 -9.45 -7.96
N THR A 206 -0.31 -8.21 -8.28
CA THR A 206 1.06 -7.70 -8.06
C THR A 206 1.41 -7.74 -6.58
N ASN A 207 0.49 -7.31 -5.72
CA ASN A 207 0.71 -7.25 -4.27
C ASN A 207 0.79 -8.65 -3.65
N VAL A 208 -0.09 -9.56 -4.04
CA VAL A 208 -0.02 -10.98 -3.62
C VAL A 208 1.29 -11.62 -4.08
N TYR A 209 1.67 -11.43 -5.35
CA TYR A 209 2.89 -12.00 -5.90
C TYR A 209 4.15 -11.45 -5.22
N CYS A 210 4.25 -10.13 -5.06
CA CYS A 210 5.38 -9.50 -4.39
C CYS A 210 5.45 -9.90 -2.91
N SER A 211 4.32 -9.93 -2.21
CA SER A 211 4.25 -10.28 -0.79
C SER A 211 4.63 -11.74 -0.53
N THR A 212 4.12 -12.67 -1.35
CA THR A 212 4.44 -14.11 -1.24
C THR A 212 5.92 -14.39 -1.51
N LEU A 213 6.49 -13.82 -2.57
CA LEU A 213 7.91 -13.96 -2.85
C LEU A 213 8.75 -13.32 -1.75
N LEU A 214 8.46 -12.07 -1.38
CA LEU A 214 9.22 -11.40 -0.32
C LEU A 214 9.24 -12.25 0.95
N SER A 215 8.08 -12.79 1.35
CA SER A 215 7.94 -13.72 2.48
C SER A 215 8.76 -15.00 2.28
N TYR A 216 8.71 -15.62 1.10
CA TYR A 216 9.46 -16.83 0.78
C TYR A 216 10.97 -16.62 0.87
N LYS A 217 11.50 -15.54 0.30
CA LYS A 217 12.94 -15.26 0.36
C LYS A 217 13.41 -15.06 1.78
N VAL A 218 12.63 -14.31 2.53
CA VAL A 218 12.87 -14.03 3.93
C VAL A 218 12.89 -15.33 4.73
N TRP A 219 11.91 -16.21 4.52
CA TRP A 219 11.88 -17.52 5.16
C TRP A 219 13.09 -18.39 4.76
N SER A 220 13.45 -18.41 3.48
CA SER A 220 14.62 -19.16 3.00
C SER A 220 15.93 -18.66 3.60
N ALA A 221 16.09 -17.35 3.73
CA ALA A 221 17.26 -16.72 4.34
C ALA A 221 17.35 -17.05 5.84
N GLN A 222 16.22 -17.00 6.56
CA GLN A 222 16.18 -17.40 7.97
C GLN A 222 16.52 -18.88 8.15
N ARG A 223 16.03 -19.77 7.26
CA ARG A 223 16.33 -21.19 7.31
C ARG A 223 17.82 -21.47 7.09
N ALA A 224 18.45 -20.75 6.16
CA ALA A 224 19.89 -20.84 5.92
C ALA A 224 20.71 -20.37 7.14
N LEU A 225 20.34 -19.23 7.74
CA LEU A 225 21.01 -18.71 8.95
C LEU A 225 20.85 -19.64 10.16
N ARG A 226 19.68 -20.26 10.35
CA ARG A 226 19.45 -21.24 11.41
C ARG A 226 20.32 -22.50 11.24
N ARG A 227 20.55 -22.94 10.00
CA ARG A 227 21.42 -24.08 9.69
C ARG A 227 22.89 -23.78 9.93
N ALA A 228 23.33 -22.54 9.71
CA ALA A 228 24.73 -22.15 9.83
C ALA A 228 25.25 -22.01 11.28
N ARG A 229 24.40 -22.09 12.32
CA ARG A 229 24.72 -21.97 13.77
C ARG A 229 25.57 -20.76 14.20
N THR A 230 25.97 -19.87 13.30
CA THR A 230 26.80 -18.71 13.59
C THR A 230 25.91 -17.50 13.90
N THR A 231 26.02 -17.01 15.14
CA THR A 231 25.44 -15.74 15.64
C THR A 231 23.93 -15.75 15.97
N GLN A 232 23.56 -16.37 17.11
CA GLN A 232 22.19 -16.35 17.63
C GLN A 232 21.59 -14.94 17.84
N LEU A 233 22.42 -13.95 18.22
CA LEU A 233 21.98 -12.55 18.44
C LEU A 233 21.65 -11.79 17.15
N ARG A 234 22.45 -11.98 16.08
CA ARG A 234 22.26 -11.28 14.79
C ARG A 234 21.08 -11.86 14.00
N SER A 235 20.85 -13.17 14.15
CA SER A 235 19.70 -13.89 13.58
C SER A 235 18.36 -13.42 14.16
N ALA A 236 18.30 -13.16 15.49
CA ALA A 236 17.08 -12.72 16.17
C ALA A 236 16.62 -11.29 15.77
N VAL A 237 17.57 -10.37 15.55
CA VAL A 237 17.24 -9.00 15.10
C VAL A 237 16.77 -9.01 13.65
N ALA A 238 17.46 -9.74 12.76
CA ALA A 238 17.04 -9.92 11.39
C ALA A 238 15.65 -10.56 11.31
N SER A 239 15.39 -11.63 12.08
CA SER A 239 14.07 -12.28 12.08
C SER A 239 12.94 -11.37 12.53
N LYS A 240 13.20 -10.47 13.50
CA LYS A 240 12.21 -9.50 13.99
C LYS A 240 11.88 -8.43 12.96
N ILE A 241 12.88 -7.84 12.30
CA ILE A 241 12.66 -6.87 11.20
C ILE A 241 11.82 -7.51 10.10
N LEU A 242 12.16 -8.75 9.76
CA LEU A 242 11.55 -9.50 8.67
C LEU A 242 10.08 -9.85 8.93
N ALA A 243 9.74 -10.30 10.14
CA ALA A 243 8.35 -10.56 10.52
C ALA A 243 7.46 -9.31 10.35
N ILE A 244 8.00 -8.13 10.66
CA ILE A 244 7.25 -6.88 10.61
C ILE A 244 7.06 -6.37 9.17
N ILE A 245 8.05 -6.61 8.29
CA ILE A 245 7.91 -6.34 6.85
C ILE A 245 6.78 -7.19 6.26
N ILE A 246 6.73 -8.47 6.64
CA ILE A 246 5.67 -9.40 6.21
C ILE A 246 4.31 -8.94 6.75
N GLU A 247 4.25 -8.56 8.03
CA GLU A 247 3.02 -8.05 8.67
C GLU A 247 2.49 -6.81 7.93
N SER A 248 3.35 -5.83 7.65
CA SER A 248 2.97 -4.59 6.94
C SER A 248 2.55 -4.85 5.49
N ALA A 249 3.24 -5.78 4.80
CA ALA A 249 2.88 -6.19 3.45
C ALA A 249 1.53 -6.93 3.42
N SER A 250 1.26 -7.76 4.42
CA SER A 250 0.01 -8.52 4.51
C SER A 250 -1.22 -7.62 4.67
N LEU A 251 -1.10 -6.53 5.44
CA LEU A 251 -2.18 -5.55 5.60
C LEU A 251 -2.55 -4.87 4.29
N PHE A 252 -1.55 -4.41 3.53
CA PHE A 252 -1.78 -3.79 2.24
C PHE A 252 -2.33 -4.78 1.20
N THR A 253 -1.87 -6.03 1.26
CA THR A 253 -2.39 -7.09 0.39
C THR A 253 -3.86 -7.38 0.72
N ALA A 254 -4.20 -7.47 2.01
CA ALA A 254 -5.56 -7.70 2.48
C ALA A 254 -6.51 -6.56 2.07
N SER A 255 -6.11 -5.30 2.25
CA SER A 255 -6.94 -4.17 1.82
C SER A 255 -7.17 -4.15 0.31
N SER A 256 -6.14 -4.47 -0.49
CA SER A 256 -6.25 -4.57 -1.95
C SER A 256 -7.23 -5.67 -2.38
N ILE A 257 -7.20 -6.83 -1.72
CA ILE A 257 -8.13 -7.94 -1.99
C ILE A 257 -9.57 -7.54 -1.61
N ILE A 258 -9.75 -6.88 -0.47
CA ILE A 258 -11.08 -6.44 -0.01
C ILE A 258 -11.70 -5.48 -1.02
N ILE A 259 -10.96 -4.44 -1.44
CA ILE A 259 -11.43 -3.46 -2.44
C ILE A 259 -11.82 -4.17 -3.74
N THR A 260 -10.94 -5.05 -4.23
CA THR A 260 -11.19 -5.81 -5.47
C THR A 260 -12.45 -6.68 -5.34
N THR A 261 -12.62 -7.37 -4.21
CA THR A 261 -13.78 -8.23 -3.96
C THR A 261 -15.07 -7.42 -3.86
N THR A 262 -15.06 -6.31 -3.10
CA THR A 262 -16.23 -5.43 -2.99
C THR A 262 -16.67 -4.84 -4.32
N TYR A 263 -15.71 -4.57 -5.21
CA TYR A 263 -15.99 -4.10 -6.56
C TYR A 263 -16.71 -5.15 -7.41
N PHE A 264 -16.24 -6.40 -7.40
CA PHE A 264 -16.89 -7.50 -8.11
C PHE A 264 -18.26 -7.89 -7.52
N CYS A 265 -18.47 -7.64 -6.22
CA CYS A 265 -19.78 -7.82 -5.58
C CYS A 265 -20.77 -6.68 -5.89
N HIS A 266 -20.38 -5.68 -6.69
CA HIS A 266 -21.20 -4.50 -6.99
C HIS A 266 -21.72 -3.78 -5.73
N SER A 267 -20.94 -3.81 -4.65
CA SER A 267 -21.31 -3.17 -3.39
C SER A 267 -20.77 -1.74 -3.33
N TYR A 268 -21.62 -0.82 -2.88
CA TYR A 268 -21.20 0.56 -2.60
C TYR A 268 -20.11 0.66 -1.51
N ALA A 269 -19.87 -0.43 -0.76
CA ALA A 269 -18.74 -0.56 0.15
C ALA A 269 -17.38 -0.30 -0.54
N ALA A 270 -17.27 -0.52 -1.85
CA ALA A 270 -16.04 -0.24 -2.60
C ALA A 270 -15.63 1.25 -2.50
N PHE A 271 -16.59 2.18 -2.54
CA PHE A 271 -16.30 3.61 -2.40
C PHE A 271 -15.78 3.94 -0.99
N THR A 272 -16.40 3.36 0.03
CA THR A 272 -15.93 3.49 1.42
C THR A 272 -14.52 2.95 1.60
N CYS A 273 -14.22 1.77 1.04
CA CYS A 273 -12.89 1.18 1.12
C CYS A 273 -11.83 2.03 0.40
N VAL A 274 -12.17 2.63 -0.74
CA VAL A 274 -11.28 3.55 -1.47
C VAL A 274 -10.97 4.81 -0.66
N CYS A 275 -11.90 5.31 0.15
CA CYS A 275 -11.62 6.44 1.05
C CYS A 275 -10.60 6.12 2.15
N ILE A 276 -10.58 4.88 2.64
CA ILE A 276 -9.72 4.44 3.76
C ILE A 276 -8.37 3.90 3.25
N ALA A 277 -8.30 3.45 1.99
CA ALA A 277 -7.11 2.79 1.45
C ALA A 277 -5.84 3.68 1.34
N PRO A 278 -5.89 4.95 0.90
CA PRO A 278 -4.71 5.80 0.78
C PRO A 278 -3.90 5.96 2.09
N PRO A 279 -4.50 6.30 3.26
CA PRO A 279 -3.71 6.38 4.48
C PRO A 279 -3.17 5.01 4.93
N LEU A 280 -3.86 3.89 4.66
CA LEU A 280 -3.34 2.55 4.92
C LEU A 280 -2.08 2.24 4.10
N ILE A 281 -2.04 2.64 2.82
CA ILE A 281 -0.86 2.54 1.95
C ILE A 281 0.31 3.29 2.58
N GLY A 282 0.09 4.53 2.99
CA GLY A 282 1.08 5.36 3.64
C GLY A 282 1.59 4.75 4.94
N LEU A 283 0.68 4.26 5.80
CA LEU A 283 1.01 3.60 7.06
C LEU A 283 1.90 2.38 6.84
N ALA A 284 1.50 1.47 5.95
CA ALA A 284 2.28 0.28 5.60
C ALA A 284 3.68 0.65 5.09
N TYR A 285 3.78 1.70 4.27
CA TYR A 285 5.06 2.19 3.76
C TYR A 285 5.96 2.76 4.86
N CYS A 286 5.45 3.67 5.71
CA CYS A 286 6.21 4.28 6.80
C CYS A 286 6.63 3.26 7.87
N LEU A 287 5.77 2.28 8.19
CA LEU A 287 6.09 1.19 9.13
C LEU A 287 7.34 0.43 8.69
N VAL A 288 7.45 0.13 7.41
CA VAL A 288 8.64 -0.54 6.88
C VAL A 288 9.89 0.31 7.12
N ILE A 289 9.85 1.61 6.80
CA ILE A 289 10.98 2.53 6.97
C ILE A 289 11.41 2.66 8.43
N VAL A 290 10.46 2.96 9.32
CA VAL A 290 10.72 3.14 10.76
C VAL A 290 11.36 1.89 11.34
N ARG A 291 10.91 0.70 10.93
CA ARG A 291 11.44 -0.57 11.42
C ARG A 291 12.83 -0.88 10.90
N PHE A 292 13.15 -0.53 9.65
CA PHE A 292 14.53 -0.54 9.16
C PHE A 292 15.41 0.44 9.92
N GLY A 293 14.86 1.60 10.32
CA GLY A 293 15.49 2.62 11.17
C GLY A 293 15.89 2.11 12.55
N ILE A 294 14.89 1.65 13.32
CA ILE A 294 15.02 1.24 14.73
C ILE A 294 16.03 0.11 14.93
N HIS A 295 16.03 -0.89 14.04
CA HIS A 295 16.87 -2.07 14.20
C HIS A 295 18.31 -1.89 13.66
N GLY A 296 18.72 -0.65 13.40
CA GLY A 296 20.12 -0.33 13.14
C GLY A 296 20.65 -0.74 11.77
N ALA A 297 19.80 -1.00 10.77
CA ALA A 297 20.23 -1.26 9.40
C ALA A 297 20.97 -0.06 8.76
N PHE A 298 20.76 1.15 9.29
CA PHE A 298 21.54 2.35 8.95
C PHE A 298 22.81 2.52 9.81
N LYS A 299 22.97 1.74 10.89
CA LYS A 299 24.07 1.82 11.85
C LYS A 299 25.11 0.69 11.68
N THR A 300 24.78 -0.39 10.95
CA THR A 300 25.72 -1.48 10.65
C THR A 300 26.42 -1.25 9.31
N ASP A 301 27.76 -1.33 9.32
CA ASP A 301 28.64 -1.09 8.17
C ASP A 301 28.47 -2.08 7.00
N ASN A 302 27.70 -3.15 7.19
CA ASN A 302 27.39 -4.13 6.16
C ASN A 302 25.88 -4.21 5.90
N PRO A 303 25.41 -4.04 4.65
CA PRO A 303 24.00 -4.20 4.33
C PRO A 303 23.61 -5.67 4.56
N VAL A 304 22.78 -5.91 5.57
CA VAL A 304 22.29 -7.24 5.97
C VAL A 304 21.59 -7.97 4.82
N LEU A 305 21.10 -7.22 3.81
CA LEU A 305 20.40 -7.77 2.66
C LEU A 305 21.32 -8.14 1.48
N SER A 306 22.50 -7.52 1.35
CA SER A 306 23.41 -7.75 0.22
C SER A 306 24.47 -8.81 0.50
N THR A 307 24.66 -9.19 1.76
CA THR A 307 25.61 -10.23 2.18
C THR A 307 24.98 -11.61 2.34
N ILE A 308 23.68 -11.76 2.06
CA ILE A 308 23.05 -13.07 1.93
C ILE A 308 23.32 -13.56 0.51
N GLU A 309 24.60 -13.85 0.23
CA GLU A 309 24.92 -14.82 -0.81
C GLU A 309 24.39 -16.16 -0.30
N LEU A 310 23.31 -16.63 -0.92
CA LEU A 310 22.95 -18.03 -0.79
C LEU A 310 24.15 -18.82 -1.29
N PRO A 311 24.69 -19.79 -0.52
CA PRO A 311 25.64 -20.73 -1.07
C PRO A 311 25.02 -21.28 -2.36
N SER A 312 25.78 -21.29 -3.45
CA SER A 312 25.36 -22.02 -4.63
C SER A 312 24.94 -23.41 -4.16
N LEU A 313 23.72 -23.82 -4.50
CA LEU A 313 23.33 -25.22 -4.37
C LEU A 313 24.35 -25.99 -5.21
N GLN A 314 25.39 -26.51 -4.57
CA GLN A 314 26.31 -27.40 -5.23
C GLN A 314 25.45 -28.57 -5.73
N PRO A 315 25.50 -28.90 -7.02
CA PRO A 315 24.86 -30.10 -7.50
C PRO A 315 25.50 -31.25 -6.73
N SER A 316 24.69 -31.95 -5.95
CA SER A 316 25.08 -33.19 -5.29
C SER A 316 25.40 -34.20 -6.39
N TYR A 317 26.67 -34.22 -6.82
CA TYR A 317 27.25 -35.31 -7.58
C TYR A 317 27.87 -36.31 -6.61
N SER A 318 27.55 -37.58 -6.87
CA SER A 318 28.11 -38.86 -6.38
C SER A 318 27.98 -39.15 -4.88
N ILE A 319 27.60 -40.35 -4.45
CA ILE A 319 27.82 -41.70 -5.05
C ILE A 319 26.52 -42.50 -5.05
#